data_AF-A0A162PPF7-F1
#
_entry.id   AF-A0A162PPF7-F1
#
_cell.length_a   1.000
_cell.length_b   1.000
_cell.length_c   1.000
_cell.angle_alpha   90.00
_cell.angle_beta   90.00
_cell.angle_gamma   90.00
#
_symmetry.space_group_name_H-M   'P 1'
#
loop_
_entity.id
_entity.type
_entity.pdbx_description
1 polymer ?
#
loop_
_entity_poly.entity_id
_entity_poly.type
_entity_poly.pdbx_seq_one_letter_code
_entity_poly.pdbx_strand_id
1 'polypeptide(L)'
;MGAKIPEIDPVTQETKNASDGMAGKLAQGAMAAGLVILYKYSRSAEGAEYLLHTNTTSIDIKRLLNNKQEELVAQLAKFAGATTVQAGTMLQAVTKEAMDFVKNEIKNNPTEATLQTYFGNQRQSILGHLPPELGLGDIMKDDTLDDRTNKMEGPISSLAHAIEDVFSSSGAKKD
;
A
#
# COMPACT_ATOMS: atom_id res chain seq x y z
N MET A 1 -28.08 24.75 18.35
CA MET A 1 -28.61 24.16 17.09
C MET A 1 -27.52 23.29 16.51
N GLY A 2 -27.75 21.98 16.44
CA GLY A 2 -26.74 20.98 16.06
C GLY A 2 -26.36 21.08 14.59
N ALA A 3 -25.06 21.14 14.32
CA ALA A 3 -24.52 21.06 12.97
C ALA A 3 -24.67 19.63 12.45
N LYS A 4 -25.43 19.46 11.36
CA LYS A 4 -25.57 18.20 10.63
C LYS A 4 -24.28 17.91 9.86
N ILE A 5 -23.79 16.68 10.00
CA ILE A 5 -22.69 16.11 9.23
C ILE A 5 -23.17 15.94 7.77
N PRO A 6 -22.40 16.36 6.75
CA PRO A 6 -22.75 16.10 5.36
C PRO A 6 -22.63 14.60 5.05
N GLU A 7 -23.71 14.05 4.50
CA GLU A 7 -23.86 12.67 4.04
C GLU A 7 -22.90 12.39 2.86
N ILE A 8 -22.21 11.25 2.90
CA ILE A 8 -21.25 10.85 1.86
C ILE A 8 -22.03 10.16 0.72
N ASP A 9 -21.94 10.71 -0.48
CA ASP A 9 -22.54 10.16 -1.70
C ASP A 9 -21.84 8.83 -2.10
N PRO A 10 -22.54 7.69 -2.17
CA PRO A 10 -21.93 6.36 -2.32
C PRO A 10 -21.45 6.04 -3.76
N VAL A 11 -21.66 6.95 -4.72
CA VAL A 11 -21.40 6.71 -6.15
C VAL A 11 -20.05 7.24 -6.62
N THR A 12 -19.53 8.30 -6.00
CA THR A 12 -18.23 8.87 -6.37
C THR A 12 -17.23 8.58 -5.26
N GLN A 13 -16.60 7.40 -5.32
CA GLN A 13 -15.38 7.10 -4.56
C GLN A 13 -14.18 7.92 -5.08
N GLU A 14 -14.37 9.22 -5.29
CA GLU A 14 -13.25 10.14 -5.46
C GLU A 14 -12.80 10.54 -4.06
N THR A 15 -11.69 9.96 -3.65
CA THR A 15 -10.92 10.39 -2.49
C THR A 15 -10.56 11.87 -2.69
N LYS A 16 -11.38 12.78 -2.16
CA LYS A 16 -11.00 14.18 -1.94
C LYS A 16 -9.76 14.15 -1.06
N ASN A 17 -8.59 14.31 -1.70
CA ASN A 17 -7.24 14.57 -1.17
C ASN A 17 -6.11 13.79 -1.88
N ALA A 18 -6.39 13.00 -2.93
CA ALA A 18 -5.33 12.68 -3.88
C ALA A 18 -5.16 13.90 -4.80
N SER A 19 -4.03 14.60 -4.74
CA SER A 19 -3.70 15.63 -5.74
C SER A 19 -4.10 15.12 -7.14
N ASP A 20 -5.09 15.78 -7.78
CA ASP A 20 -5.82 15.33 -8.99
C ASP A 20 -4.96 15.03 -10.24
N GLY A 21 -3.63 15.08 -10.11
CA GLY A 21 -2.67 14.75 -11.15
C GLY A 21 -2.17 13.31 -11.11
N MET A 22 -1.54 12.93 -12.22
CA MET A 22 -0.81 11.67 -12.41
C MET A 22 0.07 11.27 -11.20
N ALA A 23 0.76 12.24 -10.56
CA ALA A 23 1.62 11.98 -9.42
C ALA A 23 0.86 11.47 -8.17
N GLY A 24 -0.33 12.01 -7.90
CA GLY A 24 -1.17 11.59 -6.77
C GLY A 24 -1.71 10.18 -6.98
N LYS A 25 -2.24 9.90 -8.18
CA LYS A 25 -2.71 8.56 -8.57
C LYS A 25 -1.57 7.53 -8.54
N LEU A 26 -0.39 7.91 -9.04
CA LEU A 26 0.80 7.05 -9.03
C LEU A 26 1.21 6.68 -7.61
N ALA A 27 1.30 7.67 -6.72
CA ALA A 27 1.66 7.44 -5.33
C ALA A 27 0.62 6.58 -4.62
N GLN A 28 -0.67 6.92 -4.72
CA GLN A 28 -1.75 6.17 -4.08
C GLN A 28 -1.78 4.70 -4.53
N GLY A 29 -1.67 4.46 -5.85
CA GLY A 29 -1.63 3.11 -6.39
C GLY A 29 -0.36 2.34 -5.96
N ALA A 30 0.81 2.98 -5.99
CA ALA A 30 2.06 2.38 -5.57
C ALA A 30 2.06 2.01 -4.07
N MET A 31 1.44 2.85 -3.23
CA MET A 31 1.29 2.64 -1.78
C MET A 31 0.38 1.49 -1.47
N ALA A 32 -0.83 1.50 -2.04
CA ALA A 32 -1.74 0.39 -1.84
C ALA A 32 -1.11 -0.93 -2.34
N ALA A 33 -0.47 -0.92 -3.52
CA ALA A 33 0.19 -2.09 -4.05
C ALA A 33 1.37 -2.56 -3.19
N GLY A 34 2.29 -1.67 -2.82
CA GLY A 34 3.44 -1.99 -1.98
C GLY A 34 3.04 -2.62 -0.64
N LEU A 35 2.02 -2.07 0.01
CA LEU A 35 1.52 -2.59 1.29
C LEU A 35 0.84 -3.95 1.14
N VAL A 36 0.03 -4.13 0.09
CA VAL A 36 -0.59 -5.43 -0.20
C VAL A 36 0.47 -6.49 -0.49
N ILE A 37 1.52 -6.15 -1.23
CA ILE A 37 2.66 -7.03 -1.49
C ILE A 37 3.31 -7.46 -0.17
N LEU A 38 3.65 -6.50 0.70
CA LEU A 38 4.30 -6.79 1.98
C LEU A 38 3.39 -7.61 2.90
N TYR A 39 2.11 -7.24 3.02
CA TYR A 39 1.12 -8.00 3.78
C TYR A 39 1.05 -9.44 3.28
N LYS A 40 0.80 -9.64 1.99
CA LYS A 40 0.60 -10.97 1.41
C LYS A 40 1.84 -11.83 1.60
N TYR A 41 3.02 -11.27 1.35
CA TYR A 41 4.28 -11.97 1.51
C TYR A 41 4.59 -12.29 2.98
N SER A 42 4.23 -11.41 3.93
CA SER A 42 4.41 -11.67 5.36
C SER A 42 3.57 -12.83 5.91
N ARG A 43 2.52 -13.27 5.20
CA ARG A 43 1.62 -14.35 5.69
C ARG A 43 2.27 -15.73 5.75
N SER A 44 3.34 -15.98 5.00
CA SER A 44 4.13 -17.20 5.16
C SER A 44 5.23 -16.98 6.19
N ALA A 45 5.60 -18.04 6.92
CA ALA A 45 6.73 -17.98 7.87
C ALA A 45 8.02 -17.56 7.14
N GLU A 46 8.32 -18.21 6.01
CA GLU A 46 9.47 -17.89 5.15
C GLU A 46 9.46 -16.43 4.65
N GLY A 47 8.27 -15.89 4.37
CA GLY A 47 8.13 -14.53 3.87
C GLY A 47 8.29 -13.48 4.99
N ALA A 48 7.76 -13.75 6.18
CA ALA A 48 7.97 -12.92 7.36
C ALA A 48 9.44 -12.91 7.77
N GLU A 49 10.10 -14.07 7.78
CA GLU A 49 11.53 -14.22 8.07
C GLU A 49 12.36 -13.41 7.06
N TYR A 50 12.10 -13.58 5.76
CA TYR A 50 12.78 -12.81 4.71
C TYR A 50 12.61 -11.30 4.92
N LEU A 51 11.39 -10.82 5.18
CA LEU A 51 11.14 -9.39 5.38
C LEU A 51 11.83 -8.84 6.64
N LEU A 52 11.89 -9.62 7.72
CA LEU A 52 12.57 -9.21 8.95
C LEU A 52 14.09 -9.12 8.77
N HIS A 53 14.71 -10.13 8.19
CA HIS A 53 16.16 -10.25 8.11
C HIS A 53 16.79 -9.54 6.90
N THR A 54 16.01 -9.25 5.86
CA THR A 54 16.51 -8.56 4.66
C THR A 54 16.59 -7.06 4.91
N ASN A 55 17.73 -6.43 4.58
CA ASN A 55 17.81 -4.96 4.56
C ASN A 55 16.77 -4.40 3.59
N THR A 56 16.04 -3.37 3.99
CA THR A 56 14.96 -2.76 3.19
C THR A 56 15.44 -2.29 1.82
N THR A 57 16.66 -1.78 1.72
CA THR A 57 17.29 -1.40 0.45
C THR A 57 17.51 -2.59 -0.50
N SER A 58 17.63 -3.81 0.03
CA SER A 58 17.86 -5.07 -0.67
C SER A 58 16.59 -5.88 -0.94
N ILE A 59 15.40 -5.36 -0.60
CA ILE A 59 14.14 -6.03 -0.89
C ILE A 59 13.97 -6.17 -2.41
N ASP A 60 13.85 -7.42 -2.86
CA ASP A 60 13.60 -7.74 -4.25
C ASP A 60 12.09 -7.90 -4.50
N ILE A 61 11.49 -6.90 -5.13
CA ILE A 61 10.05 -6.88 -5.44
C ILE A 61 9.68 -7.96 -6.46
N LYS A 62 10.60 -8.38 -7.34
CA LYS A 62 10.35 -9.50 -8.26
C LYS A 62 10.10 -10.78 -7.48
N ARG A 63 10.87 -11.01 -6.41
CA ARG A 63 10.68 -12.13 -5.49
C ARG A 63 9.34 -12.05 -4.77
N LEU A 64 8.97 -10.86 -4.26
CA LEU A 64 7.71 -10.67 -3.56
C LEU A 64 6.47 -10.91 -4.45
N LEU A 65 6.61 -10.64 -5.75
CA LEU A 65 5.55 -10.78 -6.75
C LEU A 65 5.65 -12.05 -7.62
N ASN A 66 6.48 -13.02 -7.26
CA ASN A 66 6.69 -14.24 -8.06
C ASN A 66 6.97 -13.95 -9.56
N ASN A 67 7.85 -12.98 -9.82
CA ASN A 67 8.24 -12.47 -11.14
C ASN A 67 7.16 -11.69 -11.93
N LYS A 68 6.00 -11.37 -11.32
CA LYS A 68 4.96 -10.55 -11.96
C LYS A 68 5.13 -9.03 -11.75
N GLN A 69 6.33 -8.56 -11.40
CA GLN A 69 6.57 -7.13 -11.18
C GLN A 69 6.25 -6.30 -12.43
N GLU A 70 6.63 -6.78 -13.61
CA GLU A 70 6.41 -6.03 -14.86
C GLU A 70 4.92 -5.84 -15.18
N GLU A 71 4.10 -6.85 -14.88
CA GLU A 71 2.66 -6.81 -15.03
C GLU A 71 2.03 -5.76 -14.10
N LEU A 72 2.40 -5.78 -12.81
CA LEU A 72 1.93 -4.78 -11.85
C LEU A 72 2.38 -3.37 -12.23
N VAL A 73 3.63 -3.20 -12.66
CA VAL A 73 4.16 -1.89 -13.07
C VAL A 73 3.42 -1.36 -14.29
N ALA A 74 3.06 -2.21 -15.25
CA ALA A 74 2.25 -1.82 -16.40
C ALA A 74 0.83 -1.39 -15.99
N GLN A 75 0.19 -2.12 -15.07
CA GLN A 75 -1.14 -1.77 -14.57
C GLN A 75 -1.12 -0.48 -13.75
N LEU A 76 -0.11 -0.29 -12.91
CA LEU A 76 0.09 0.93 -12.12
C LEU A 76 0.38 2.15 -13.02
N ALA A 77 1.20 1.97 -14.05
CA ALA A 77 1.45 3.00 -15.06
C ALA A 77 0.16 3.41 -15.77
N LYS A 78 -0.65 2.43 -16.18
CA LYS A 78 -1.94 2.66 -16.84
C LYS A 78 -2.94 3.38 -15.92
N PHE A 79 -3.04 2.95 -14.65
CA PHE A 79 -3.91 3.56 -13.64
C PHE A 79 -3.59 5.04 -13.41
N ALA A 80 -2.29 5.36 -13.29
CA ALA A 80 -1.85 6.72 -13.00
C ALA A 80 -1.70 7.61 -14.25
N GLY A 81 -1.73 7.04 -15.46
CA GLY A 81 -1.32 7.74 -16.68
C GLY A 81 0.18 8.03 -16.74
N ALA A 82 0.99 7.20 -16.05
CA ALA A 82 2.44 7.35 -15.92
C ALA A 82 3.22 6.45 -16.89
N THR A 83 4.53 6.66 -16.99
CA THR A 83 5.42 5.69 -17.65
C THR A 83 5.68 4.48 -16.74
N THR A 84 5.96 3.32 -17.33
CA THR A 84 6.36 2.12 -16.57
C THR A 84 7.62 2.34 -15.74
N VAL A 85 8.54 3.19 -16.19
CA VAL A 85 9.75 3.56 -15.44
C VAL A 85 9.39 4.34 -14.16
N GLN A 86 8.47 5.31 -14.26
CA GLN A 86 8.00 6.08 -13.10
C GLN A 86 7.21 5.19 -12.13
N ALA A 87 6.34 4.33 -12.64
CA ALA A 87 5.58 3.38 -11.83
C ALA A 87 6.46 2.36 -11.12
N GLY A 88 7.47 1.80 -11.80
CA GLY A 88 8.43 0.88 -11.21
C GLY A 88 9.26 1.54 -10.12
N THR A 89 9.78 2.75 -10.39
CA THR A 89 10.56 3.53 -9.42
C THR A 89 9.73 3.86 -8.19
N MET A 90 8.49 4.32 -8.38
CA MET A 90 7.60 4.68 -7.27
C MET A 90 7.23 3.46 -6.44
N LEU A 91 6.81 2.37 -7.08
CA LEU A 91 6.49 1.12 -6.39
C LEU A 91 7.68 0.63 -5.56
N GLN A 92 8.90 0.75 -6.09
CA GLN A 92 10.09 0.35 -5.38
C GLN A 92 10.41 1.24 -4.19
N ALA A 93 10.38 2.56 -4.36
CA ALA A 93 10.61 3.50 -3.26
C ALA A 93 9.61 3.28 -2.12
N VAL A 94 8.33 3.22 -2.47
CA VAL A 94 7.23 3.08 -1.52
C VAL A 94 7.27 1.74 -0.78
N THR A 95 7.54 0.63 -1.48
CA THR A 95 7.61 -0.69 -0.82
C THR A 95 8.76 -0.74 0.19
N LYS A 96 9.91 -0.11 -0.12
CA LYS A 96 11.06 -0.07 0.78
C LYS A 96 10.79 0.80 2.00
N GLU A 97 10.28 2.01 1.76
CA GLU A 97 9.95 2.96 2.82
C GLU A 97 8.86 2.45 3.75
N ALA A 98 7.82 1.81 3.20
CA ALA A 98 6.80 1.13 3.99
C ALA A 98 7.40 0.03 4.87
N MET A 99 8.34 -0.76 4.35
CA MET A 99 8.99 -1.79 5.16
C MET A 99 9.89 -1.18 6.24
N ASP A 100 10.62 -0.10 5.96
CA ASP A 100 11.42 0.61 6.95
C ASP A 100 10.55 1.13 8.09
N PHE A 101 9.40 1.72 7.75
CA PHE A 101 8.42 2.17 8.72
C PHE A 101 7.93 1.01 9.60
N VAL A 102 7.51 -0.10 8.99
CA VAL A 102 7.04 -1.28 9.72
C VAL A 102 8.13 -1.83 10.64
N LYS A 103 9.38 -1.91 10.20
CA LYS A 103 10.50 -2.37 11.03
C LYS A 103 10.73 -1.45 12.23
N ASN A 104 10.60 -0.14 12.04
CA ASN A 104 10.72 0.82 13.13
C ASN A 104 9.56 0.70 14.14
N GLU A 105 8.34 0.41 13.69
CA GLU A 105 7.18 0.17 14.57
C GLU A 105 7.36 -1.08 15.42
N ILE A 106 7.89 -2.17 14.85
CA ILE A 106 8.08 -3.45 15.55
C ILE A 106 9.47 -3.59 16.19
N LYS A 107 10.30 -2.54 16.19
CA LYS A 107 11.71 -2.61 16.64
C LYS A 107 11.90 -3.13 18.06
N ASN A 108 10.90 -2.92 18.92
CA ASN A 108 10.93 -3.36 20.32
C ASN A 108 10.68 -4.87 20.46
N ASN A 109 10.12 -5.51 19.43
CA ASN A 109 9.87 -6.95 19.40
C ASN A 109 9.83 -7.48 17.94
N PRO A 110 10.98 -7.52 17.24
CA PRO A 110 11.03 -7.84 15.81
C PRO A 110 10.95 -9.37 15.59
N THR A 111 9.76 -9.93 15.76
CA THR A 111 9.48 -11.35 15.50
C THR A 111 8.54 -11.51 14.32
N GLU A 112 8.55 -12.68 13.68
CA GLU A 112 7.66 -13.03 12.57
C GLU A 112 6.19 -12.84 12.97
N ALA A 113 5.84 -13.28 14.18
CA ALA A 113 4.51 -13.13 14.76
C ALA A 113 4.13 -11.66 14.93
N THR A 114 5.05 -10.80 15.38
CA THR A 114 4.79 -9.35 15.51
C THR A 114 4.56 -8.72 14.14
N LEU A 115 5.36 -9.09 13.14
CA LEU A 115 5.22 -8.57 11.77
C LEU A 115 3.87 -8.99 11.15
N GLN A 116 3.51 -10.27 11.28
CA GLN A 116 2.24 -10.80 10.81
C GLN A 116 1.04 -10.16 11.52
N THR A 117 1.15 -9.98 12.83
CA THR A 117 0.12 -9.30 13.63
C THR A 117 -0.02 -7.84 13.20
N TYR A 118 1.10 -7.15 12.96
CA TYR A 118 1.10 -5.77 12.48
C TYR A 118 0.35 -5.66 11.15
N PHE A 119 0.75 -6.42 10.12
CA PHE A 119 0.03 -6.36 8.84
C PHE A 119 -1.40 -6.90 8.93
N GLY A 120 -1.68 -7.87 9.79
CA GLY A 120 -3.02 -8.38 10.06
C GLY A 120 -3.97 -7.29 10.59
N ASN A 121 -3.50 -6.49 11.56
CA ASN A 121 -4.26 -5.36 12.11
C ASN A 121 -4.47 -4.25 11.08
N GLN A 122 -3.53 -4.11 10.15
CA GLN A 122 -3.54 -3.09 9.11
C GLN A 122 -4.30 -3.52 7.84
N ARG A 123 -4.67 -4.80 7.73
CA ARG A 123 -5.30 -5.41 6.55
C ARG A 123 -6.46 -4.58 6.04
N GLN A 124 -7.36 -4.18 6.93
CA GLN A 124 -8.60 -3.51 6.54
C GLN A 124 -8.32 -2.15 5.89
N SER A 125 -7.38 -1.38 6.44
CA SER A 125 -6.95 -0.11 5.87
C SER A 125 -6.19 -0.31 4.56
N ILE A 126 -5.30 -1.30 4.49
CA ILE A 126 -4.53 -1.63 3.28
C ILE A 126 -5.46 -1.99 2.12
N LEU A 127 -6.46 -2.86 2.35
CA LEU A 127 -7.41 -3.29 1.32
C LEU A 127 -8.46 -2.24 0.99
N GLY A 128 -8.81 -1.37 1.94
CA GLY A 128 -9.73 -0.25 1.73
C GLY A 128 -9.21 0.72 0.67
N HIS A 129 -7.90 0.99 0.65
CA HIS A 129 -7.26 1.91 -0.28
C HIS A 129 -6.77 1.27 -1.59
N LEU A 130 -6.92 -0.04 -1.76
CA LEU A 130 -6.50 -0.72 -2.99
C LEU A 130 -7.45 -0.41 -4.16
N PRO A 131 -6.95 0.24 -5.24
CA PRO A 131 -7.74 0.40 -6.45
C PRO A 131 -7.92 -0.98 -7.10
N PRO A 132 -9.17 -1.42 -7.36
CA PRO A 132 -9.43 -2.71 -8.00
C PRO A 132 -8.86 -2.78 -9.43
N GLU A 133 -8.59 -1.63 -10.04
CA GLU A 133 -8.00 -1.48 -11.38
C GLU A 133 -6.53 -1.94 -11.43
N LEU A 134 -5.87 -2.13 -10.28
CA LEU A 134 -4.51 -2.67 -10.18
C LEU A 134 -4.45 -4.21 -10.23
N GLY A 135 -5.59 -4.90 -10.30
CA GLY A 135 -5.67 -6.34 -10.55
C GLY A 135 -4.78 -7.21 -9.64
N LEU A 136 -4.55 -6.78 -8.40
CA LEU A 136 -3.58 -7.43 -7.53
C LEU A 136 -4.02 -8.82 -7.09
N GLY A 137 -5.33 -9.07 -7.03
CA GLY A 137 -5.85 -10.41 -6.79
C GLY A 137 -5.47 -11.39 -7.90
N ASP A 138 -5.56 -11.00 -9.17
CA ASP A 138 -5.12 -11.84 -10.29
C ASP A 138 -3.59 -12.02 -10.31
N ILE A 139 -2.85 -10.94 -10.07
CA ILE A 139 -1.38 -10.96 -10.00
C ILE A 139 -0.93 -11.91 -8.89
N MET A 140 -1.49 -11.82 -7.69
CA MET A 140 -1.08 -12.63 -6.54
C MET A 140 -1.84 -13.96 -6.39
N LYS A 141 -2.75 -14.28 -7.33
CA LYS A 141 -3.66 -15.44 -7.26
C LYS A 141 -4.43 -15.50 -5.93
N ASP A 142 -4.96 -14.36 -5.52
CA ASP A 142 -5.78 -14.21 -4.33
C ASP A 142 -6.98 -13.30 -4.63
N ASP A 143 -8.08 -13.90 -5.09
CA ASP A 143 -9.35 -13.20 -5.36
C ASP A 143 -9.91 -12.46 -4.13
N THR A 144 -9.47 -12.80 -2.91
CA THR A 144 -9.90 -12.10 -1.70
C THR A 144 -9.28 -10.71 -1.53
N LEU A 145 -8.26 -10.37 -2.33
CA LEU A 145 -7.66 -9.04 -2.36
C LEU A 145 -8.50 -8.04 -3.17
N ASP A 146 -9.18 -8.52 -4.22
CA ASP A 146 -10.03 -7.69 -5.09
C ASP A 146 -11.52 -7.73 -4.66
N ASP A 147 -11.87 -8.58 -3.69
CA ASP A 147 -13.23 -8.71 -3.16
C ASP A 147 -13.69 -7.43 -2.43
N ARG A 148 -14.59 -6.71 -3.09
CA ARG A 148 -15.16 -5.42 -2.64
C ARG A 148 -16.10 -5.55 -1.45
N THR A 149 -16.53 -6.77 -1.10
CA THR A 149 -17.65 -7.01 -0.18
C THR A 149 -17.27 -6.88 1.29
N ASN A 150 -15.97 -6.90 1.62
CA ASN A 150 -15.47 -6.80 3.00
C ASN A 150 -14.87 -5.43 3.37
N LYS A 151 -15.05 -4.36 2.57
CA LYS A 151 -14.46 -3.03 2.79
C LYS A 151 -15.15 -2.17 3.88
N MET A 152 -15.80 -2.77 4.88
CA MET A 152 -16.49 -2.02 5.94
C MET A 152 -15.56 -1.52 7.07
N GLU A 153 -15.74 -0.25 7.40
CA GLU A 153 -15.17 0.58 8.49
C GLU A 153 -14.33 -0.16 9.54
N GLY A 154 -13.01 -0.10 9.37
CA GLY A 154 -12.07 -0.20 10.48
C GLY A 154 -11.58 1.22 10.85
N PRO A 155 -11.13 1.45 12.10
CA PRO A 155 -10.56 2.74 12.49
C PRO A 155 -9.44 3.16 11.52
N ILE A 156 -9.36 4.47 11.23
CA ILE A 156 -8.30 5.06 10.41
C ILE A 156 -6.96 4.65 11.04
N SER A 157 -6.21 3.82 10.34
CA SER A 157 -5.09 3.12 10.94
C SER A 157 -3.82 3.96 10.93
N SER A 158 -2.92 3.73 11.89
CA SER A 158 -1.65 4.46 12.04
C SER A 158 -0.77 4.41 10.78
N LEU A 159 -0.89 3.36 9.96
CA LEU A 159 -0.24 3.32 8.65
C LEU A 159 -0.79 4.38 7.70
N ALA A 160 -2.12 4.57 7.64
CA ALA A 160 -2.72 5.56 6.75
C ALA A 160 -2.23 6.97 7.09
N HIS A 161 -2.11 7.30 8.38
CA HIS A 161 -1.51 8.57 8.82
C HIS A 161 -0.01 8.66 8.55
N ALA A 162 0.77 7.62 8.83
CA ALA A 162 2.19 7.62 8.52
C ALA A 162 2.46 7.77 7.01
N ILE A 163 1.61 7.18 6.18
CA ILE A 163 1.63 7.31 4.73
C ILE A 163 1.28 8.74 4.29
N GLU A 164 0.25 9.33 4.89
CA GLU A 164 -0.14 10.72 4.66
C GLU A 164 0.98 11.69 5.06
N ASP A 165 1.70 11.41 6.15
CA ASP A 165 2.86 12.19 6.61
C ASP A 165 4.06 12.07 5.67
N VAL A 166 4.38 10.86 5.18
CA VAL A 166 5.45 10.63 4.19
C VAL A 166 5.16 11.40 2.90
N PHE A 167 3.92 11.40 2.44
CA PHE A 167 3.54 12.11 1.22
C PHE A 167 3.44 13.63 1.40
N SER A 168 2.93 14.09 2.55
CA SER A 168 2.89 15.51 2.91
C SER A 168 4.29 16.09 3.11
N SER A 169 5.22 15.29 3.65
CA SER A 169 6.64 15.65 3.75
C SER A 169 7.33 15.77 2.38
N SER A 170 6.97 14.90 1.43
CA SER A 170 7.46 14.98 0.03
C SER A 170 6.85 16.15 -0.76
N GLY A 171 5.75 16.74 -0.29
CA GLY A 171 5.11 17.92 -0.87
C GLY A 171 5.50 19.26 -0.23
N ALA A 172 6.26 19.26 0.86
CA ALA A 172 6.58 20.46 1.64
C ALA A 172 8.07 20.84 1.55
N LYS A 173 8.53 21.18 0.34
CA LYS A 173 9.55 22.24 0.18
C LYS A 173 9.06 23.27 -0.80
N LYS A 174 8.23 24.16 -0.28
CA LYS A 174 8.06 25.52 -0.78
C LYS A 174 8.69 26.44 0.26
N ASP A 175 9.98 26.70 0.10
CA ASP A 175 10.57 28.05 0.08
C ASP A 175 12.01 27.96 -0.46
#